data_AF-A0A1M6RDH0-F1
#
_entry.id   AF-A0A1M6RDH0-F1
#
_cell.length_a   1.000
_cell.length_b   1.000
_cell.length_c   1.000
_cell.angle_alpha   90.00
_cell.angle_beta   90.00
_cell.angle_gamma   90.00
#
_symmetry.space_group_name_H-M   'P 1'
#
loop_
_entity.id
_entity.type
_entity.pdbx_description
1 polymer ?
#
loop_
_entity_poly.entity_id
_entity_poly.type
_entity_poly.pdbx_seq_one_letter_code
_entity_poly.pdbx_strand_id
1 'polypeptide(L)'
;MNNFISPAIADVMLGLMYLAIAAAILTTAFSVWHGLRFRRKGDDVVNGVPAGKIGWIVAIGFVICLVLTFAMASTTPIMTNGQLLTDTFWLRVADMFIYTSIILIIGCFVSAIVSRFRS
;
A
#
# COMPACT_ATOMS: atom_id res chain seq x y z
N MET A 1 -1.33 35.95 17.35
CA MET A 1 -1.21 34.49 17.13
C MET A 1 -0.47 34.30 15.84
N ASN A 2 0.81 33.96 15.92
CA ASN A 2 1.71 33.92 14.77
C ASN A 2 1.39 32.70 13.91
N ASN A 3 0.93 32.94 12.69
CA ASN A 3 0.74 31.89 11.70
C ASN A 3 2.12 31.55 11.13
N PHE A 4 2.81 30.59 11.72
CA PHE A 4 4.21 30.25 11.41
C PHE A 4 4.40 29.48 10.09
N ILE A 5 3.32 29.23 9.33
CA ILE A 5 3.39 28.62 8.01
C ILE A 5 3.02 29.70 7.00
N SER A 6 4.03 30.22 6.29
CA SER A 6 3.78 31.04 5.10
C SER A 6 3.03 30.17 4.08
N PRO A 7 1.97 30.67 3.42
CA PRO A 7 1.24 29.93 2.39
C PRO A 7 2.17 29.28 1.37
N ALA A 8 3.28 29.95 1.03
CA ALA A 8 4.29 29.45 0.11
C ALA A 8 5.00 28.18 0.60
N ILE A 9 5.27 28.04 1.91
CA ILE A 9 5.92 26.84 2.47
C ILE A 9 4.93 25.67 2.48
N ALA A 10 3.66 25.94 2.77
CA ALA A 10 2.60 24.93 2.73
C ALA A 10 2.42 24.36 1.32
N ASP A 11 2.39 25.21 0.30
CA ASP A 11 2.28 24.78 -1.11
C ASP A 11 3.48 23.95 -1.56
N VAL A 12 4.70 24.37 -1.21
CA VAL A 12 5.92 23.61 -1.52
C VAL A 12 5.89 22.24 -0.83
N MET A 13 5.48 22.18 0.43
CA MET A 13 5.37 20.93 1.18
C MET A 13 4.31 20.01 0.56
N LEU A 14 3.17 20.55 0.14
CA LEU A 14 2.11 19.79 -0.54
C LEU A 14 2.62 19.22 -1.87
N GLY A 15 3.35 20.03 -2.66
CA GLY A 15 4.00 19.57 -3.90
C GLY A 15 5.01 18.45 -3.66
N LEU A 16 5.83 18.57 -2.62
CA LEU A 16 6.79 17.53 -2.23
C LEU A 16 6.08 16.24 -1.79
N MET A 17 4.96 16.33 -1.07
CA MET A 17 4.15 15.19 -0.67
C MET A 17 3.66 14.41 -1.90
N TYR A 18 3.12 15.11 -2.90
CA TYR A 18 2.67 14.47 -4.15
C TYR A 18 3.83 13.83 -4.92
N LEU A 19 4.99 14.49 -4.98
CA LEU A 19 6.18 13.94 -5.63
C LEU A 19 6.67 12.67 -4.92
N ALA A 20 6.68 12.66 -3.58
CA ALA A 20 7.07 11.49 -2.80
C ALA A 20 6.11 10.32 -3.01
N ILE A 21 4.80 10.58 -3.05
CA ILE A 21 3.79 9.55 -3.34
C ILE A 21 4.02 8.97 -4.75
N ALA A 22 4.22 9.83 -5.75
CA ALA A 22 4.48 9.38 -7.12
C ALA A 22 5.76 8.54 -7.21
N ALA A 23 6.85 8.99 -6.57
CA ALA A 23 8.10 8.24 -6.51
C ALA A 23 7.94 6.88 -5.82
N ALA A 24 7.19 6.82 -4.71
CA ALA A 24 6.92 5.58 -4.00
C ALA A 24 6.15 4.56 -4.87
N ILE A 25 5.12 5.02 -5.59
CA ILE A 25 4.35 4.17 -6.51
C ILE A 25 5.25 3.64 -7.64
N LEU A 26 6.02 4.53 -8.28
CA LEU A 26 6.89 4.16 -9.41
C LEU A 26 7.98 3.17 -8.99
N THR A 27 8.66 3.44 -7.88
CA THR A 27 9.73 2.58 -7.37
C THR A 27 9.19 1.23 -6.93
N THR A 28 8.03 1.19 -6.28
CA THR A 28 7.36 -0.06 -5.88
C THR A 28 6.99 -0.89 -7.11
N ALA A 29 6.32 -0.28 -8.10
CA ALA A 29 5.94 -0.97 -9.32
C ALA A 29 7.15 -1.46 -10.11
N PHE A 30 8.19 -0.63 -10.24
CA PHE A 30 9.45 -0.99 -10.90
C PHE A 30 10.16 -2.13 -10.18
N SER A 31 10.24 -2.08 -8.84
CA SER A 31 10.88 -3.12 -8.02
C SER A 31 10.17 -4.46 -8.16
N VAL A 32 8.84 -4.49 -8.06
CA VAL A 32 8.05 -5.71 -8.23
C VAL A 32 8.20 -6.26 -9.65
N TRP A 33 8.05 -5.40 -10.66
CA TRP A 33 8.17 -5.82 -12.05
C TRP A 33 9.56 -6.34 -12.40
N HIS A 34 10.60 -5.58 -12.02
CA HIS A 34 11.99 -5.96 -12.30
C HIS A 34 12.36 -7.23 -11.52
N GLY A 35 12.03 -7.31 -10.23
CA GLY A 35 12.34 -8.43 -9.35
C GLY A 35 11.58 -9.72 -9.67
N LEU A 36 10.41 -9.64 -10.30
CA LEU A 36 9.68 -10.83 -10.75
C LEU A 36 10.02 -11.23 -12.19
N ARG A 37 10.33 -10.28 -13.08
CA ARG A 37 10.57 -10.54 -14.50
C ARG A 37 12.02 -10.92 -14.82
N PHE A 38 12.99 -10.34 -14.13
CA PHE A 38 14.42 -10.59 -14.35
C PHE A 38 15.01 -11.61 -13.37
N ARG A 39 14.18 -12.47 -12.77
CA ARG A 39 14.66 -13.60 -11.96
C ARG A 39 15.58 -14.49 -12.82
N ARG A 40 16.70 -14.91 -12.25
CA ARG A 40 17.60 -15.86 -12.92
C ARG A 40 16.85 -17.16 -13.19
N LYS A 41 17.07 -17.77 -14.36
CA LYS A 41 16.41 -19.02 -14.80
C LYS A 41 16.52 -20.20 -13.81
N GLY A 42 17.43 -20.15 -12.82
CA GLY A 42 17.55 -21.14 -11.74
C GLY A 42 16.74 -20.83 -10.48
N ASP A 43 16.16 -19.64 -10.33
CA ASP A 43 15.42 -19.17 -9.15
C ASP A 43 13.89 -19.25 -9.32
N ASP A 44 13.40 -19.73 -10.47
CA ASP A 44 11.96 -19.88 -10.69
C ASP A 44 11.40 -21.04 -9.87
N VAL A 45 12.22 -22.07 -9.60
CA VAL A 45 11.89 -23.20 -8.72
C VAL A 45 13.00 -23.35 -7.68
N VAL A 46 12.72 -22.93 -6.44
CA VAL A 46 13.64 -23.09 -5.31
C VAL A 46 13.11 -24.24 -4.45
N ASN A 47 13.92 -25.28 -4.25
CA ASN A 47 13.52 -26.47 -3.46
C ASN A 47 12.22 -27.13 -3.94
N GLY A 48 12.02 -27.22 -5.27
CA GLY A 48 10.80 -27.79 -5.86
C GLY A 48 9.55 -26.89 -5.81
N VAL A 49 9.66 -25.70 -5.22
CA VAL A 49 8.57 -24.72 -5.11
C VAL A 49 8.71 -23.62 -6.18
N PRO A 50 7.68 -23.37 -7.01
CA PRO A 50 7.73 -22.37 -8.07
C PRO A 50 7.64 -20.95 -7.50
N ALA A 51 8.76 -20.43 -6.99
CA ALA A 51 8.88 -19.15 -6.31
C ALA A 51 8.47 -17.96 -7.20
N GLY A 52 8.70 -18.04 -8.52
CA GLY A 52 8.28 -16.99 -9.45
C GLY A 52 6.76 -16.86 -9.54
N LYS A 53 6.04 -17.99 -9.62
CA LYS A 53 4.56 -18.00 -9.65
C LYS A 53 3.97 -17.47 -8.35
N ILE A 54 4.51 -17.89 -7.21
CA ILE A 54 4.05 -17.40 -5.90
C ILE A 54 4.24 -15.88 -5.80
N GLY A 55 5.39 -15.36 -6.22
CA GLY A 55 5.66 -13.92 -6.21
C GLY A 55 4.63 -13.11 -7.02
N TRP A 56 4.28 -13.58 -8.22
CA TRP A 56 3.24 -12.94 -9.03
C TRP A 56 1.84 -13.03 -8.40
N ILE A 57 1.48 -14.19 -7.86
CA ILE A 57 0.18 -14.38 -7.19
C ILE A 57 0.06 -13.45 -5.98
N VAL A 58 1.13 -13.31 -5.18
CA VAL A 58 1.15 -12.42 -4.02
C VAL A 58 1.05 -10.95 -4.45
N ALA A 59 1.80 -10.54 -5.47
CA ALA A 59 1.74 -9.17 -5.99
C ALA A 59 0.33 -8.82 -6.50
N ILE A 60 -0.26 -9.70 -7.32
CA ILE A 60 -1.62 -9.53 -7.84
C ILE A 60 -2.64 -9.56 -6.69
N GLY A 61 -2.50 -10.49 -5.74
CA GLY A 61 -3.37 -10.59 -4.57
C GLY A 61 -3.35 -9.32 -3.73
N PHE A 62 -2.18 -8.72 -3.52
CA PHE A 62 -2.05 -7.44 -2.82
C PHE A 62 -2.79 -6.31 -3.54
N VAL A 63 -2.64 -6.19 -4.86
CA VAL A 63 -3.38 -5.21 -5.67
C VAL A 63 -4.89 -5.44 -5.59
N ILE A 64 -5.34 -6.70 -5.64
CA ILE A 64 -6.76 -7.03 -5.49
C ILE A 64 -7.29 -6.62 -4.11
N CYS A 65 -6.56 -6.92 -3.03
CA CYS A 65 -6.93 -6.50 -1.68
C CYS A 65 -7.06 -4.97 -1.58
N LEU A 66 -6.12 -4.25 -2.16
CA LEU A 66 -6.15 -2.79 -2.26
C LEU A 66 -7.40 -2.30 -3.00
N VAL A 67 -7.74 -2.86 -4.17
CA VAL A 67 -8.93 -2.47 -4.93
C VAL A 67 -10.22 -2.77 -4.19
N LEU A 68 -10.32 -3.94 -3.55
CA LEU A 68 -11.50 -4.35 -2.78
C LEU A 68 -11.72 -3.45 -1.56
N THR A 69 -10.66 -3.19 -0.79
CA THR A 69 -10.74 -2.30 0.37
C THR A 69 -11.04 -0.86 -0.02
N PHE A 70 -10.54 -0.39 -1.16
CA PHE A 70 -10.92 0.92 -1.71
C PHE A 70 -12.40 1.00 -2.09
N ALA A 71 -12.94 -0.05 -2.71
CA ALA A 71 -14.36 -0.11 -3.06
C ALA A 71 -15.26 -0.13 -1.81
N MET A 72 -14.78 -0.68 -0.70
CA MET A 72 -15.47 -0.75 0.59
C MET A 72 -15.18 0.44 1.52
N ALA A 73 -14.24 1.33 1.15
CA ALA A 73 -13.79 2.43 1.99
C ALA A 73 -14.87 3.52 2.14
N SER A 74 -14.94 4.13 3.33
CA SER A 74 -15.91 5.17 3.61
C SER A 74 -15.54 6.49 2.93
N THR A 75 -16.55 7.34 2.71
CA THR A 75 -16.40 8.73 2.27
C THR A 75 -16.91 9.72 3.32
N THR A 76 -17.01 9.27 4.57
CA THR A 76 -17.46 10.13 5.67
C THR A 76 -16.46 11.26 5.90
N PRO A 77 -16.89 12.53 5.85
CA PRO A 77 -15.98 13.66 6.00
C PRO A 77 -15.39 13.70 7.41
N ILE A 78 -14.11 14.06 7.49
CA ILE A 78 -13.35 14.09 8.74
C ILE A 78 -12.99 15.54 9.04
N MET A 79 -13.19 15.98 10.29
CA MET A 79 -12.75 17.31 10.71
C MET A 79 -11.23 17.29 10.97
N THR A 80 -10.49 18.14 10.26
CA THR A 80 -9.06 18.35 10.45
C THR A 80 -8.79 19.83 10.70
N ASN A 81 -8.22 20.16 11.86
CA ASN A 81 -7.91 21.55 12.24
C ASN A 81 -9.09 22.55 12.09
N GLY A 82 -10.33 22.09 12.34
CA GLY A 82 -11.55 22.90 12.22
C GLY A 82 -12.11 23.04 10.80
N GLN A 83 -11.46 22.45 9.79
CA GLN A 83 -11.93 22.37 8.40
C GLN A 83 -12.39 20.94 8.08
N LEU A 84 -13.47 20.81 7.30
CA LEU A 84 -13.94 19.50 6.83
C LEU A 84 -13.08 19.04 5.66
N LEU A 85 -12.37 17.93 5.84
CA LEU A 85 -11.80 17.18 4.73
C LEU A 85 -12.97 16.47 4.04
N THR A 86 -13.36 16.98 2.88
CA THR A 86 -14.50 16.50 2.07
C THR A 86 -14.07 15.79 0.80
N ASP A 87 -12.75 15.72 0.54
CA ASP A 87 -12.24 15.08 -0.65
C ASP A 87 -12.44 13.56 -0.57
N THR A 88 -13.51 13.12 -1.24
CA THR A 88 -13.95 11.73 -1.25
C THR A 88 -12.88 10.75 -1.76
N PHE A 89 -11.98 11.20 -2.64
CA PHE A 89 -10.89 10.34 -3.12
C PHE A 89 -9.88 10.09 -2.01
N TRP A 90 -9.36 11.15 -1.37
CA TRP A 90 -8.38 11.02 -0.29
C TRP A 90 -8.93 10.35 0.95
N LEU A 91 -10.22 10.57 1.26
CA LEU A 91 -10.91 9.86 2.34
C LEU A 91 -10.94 8.34 2.08
N ARG A 92 -11.31 7.92 0.86
CA ARG A 92 -11.31 6.50 0.49
C ARG A 92 -9.91 5.90 0.49
N VAL A 93 -8.91 6.63 -0.01
CA VAL A 93 -7.52 6.16 -0.02
C VAL A 93 -7.03 5.94 1.41
N ALA A 94 -7.33 6.84 2.35
CA ALA A 94 -6.94 6.68 3.74
C ALA A 94 -7.56 5.42 4.38
N ASP A 95 -8.88 5.24 4.23
CA ASP A 95 -9.60 4.07 4.78
C ASP A 95 -9.16 2.75 4.14
N MET A 96 -8.91 2.74 2.83
CA MET A 96 -8.37 1.59 2.09
C MET A 96 -7.09 1.06 2.73
N PHE A 97 -6.15 1.95 3.10
CA PHE A 97 -4.90 1.54 3.76
C PHE A 97 -5.14 0.99 5.17
N ILE A 98 -6.08 1.56 5.93
CA ILE A 98 -6.46 1.05 7.25
C ILE A 98 -6.97 -0.38 7.11
N TYR A 99 -7.97 -0.63 6.28
CA TYR A 99 -8.53 -1.97 6.10
C TYR A 99 -7.52 -2.95 5.53
N THR A 100 -6.73 -2.55 4.54
CA THR A 100 -5.69 -3.42 3.97
C THR A 100 -4.67 -3.82 5.03
N SER A 101 -4.21 -2.87 5.86
CA SER A 101 -3.25 -3.17 6.92
C SER A 101 -3.80 -4.17 7.93
N ILE A 102 -5.06 -4.03 8.35
CA ILE A 102 -5.73 -4.96 9.27
C ILE A 102 -5.79 -6.36 8.65
N ILE A 103 -6.22 -6.47 7.39
CA ILE A 103 -6.29 -7.75 6.66
C ILE A 103 -4.91 -8.42 6.59
N LEU A 104 -3.87 -7.66 6.24
CA LEU A 104 -2.50 -8.18 6.13
C LEU A 104 -1.92 -8.59 7.49
N ILE A 105 -2.19 -7.83 8.55
CA ILE A 105 -1.75 -8.17 9.91
C ILE A 105 -2.42 -9.46 10.36
N ILE A 106 -3.75 -9.59 10.20
CA ILE A 106 -4.49 -10.81 10.53
C ILE A 106 -3.95 -11.99 9.70
N GLY A 107 -3.76 -11.80 8.40
CA GLY A 107 -3.18 -12.81 7.51
C GLY A 107 -1.79 -13.26 7.97
N CYS A 108 -0.95 -12.33 8.41
CA CYS A 108 0.36 -12.61 8.99
C CYS A 108 0.24 -13.49 10.25
N PHE A 109 -0.59 -13.09 11.22
CA PHE A 109 -0.81 -13.87 12.45
C PHE A 109 -1.33 -15.27 12.16
N VAL A 110 -2.33 -15.41 11.29
CA VAL A 110 -2.88 -16.70 10.89
C VAL A 110 -1.80 -17.56 10.23
N SER A 111 -1.03 -16.99 9.31
CA SER A 111 0.05 -17.72 8.64
C SER A 111 1.14 -18.20 9.60
N ALA A 112 1.51 -17.38 10.60
CA ALA A 112 2.48 -17.72 11.61
C ALA A 112 1.98 -18.87 12.51
N ILE A 113 0.72 -18.80 12.95
CA ILE A 113 0.08 -19.86 13.73
C ILE A 113 0.06 -21.18 12.94
N VAL A 114 -0.40 -21.14 11.68
CA VAL A 114 -0.44 -22.33 10.81
C VAL A 114 0.96 -22.90 10.57
N SER A 115 1.98 -22.05 10.37
CA SER A 115 3.36 -22.52 10.19
C SER A 115 3.91 -23.24 11.42
N ARG A 116 3.47 -22.86 12.63
CA ARG A 116 3.87 -23.52 13.88
C ARG A 116 3.31 -24.93 14.00
N PHE A 117 2.11 -25.18 13.48
CA PHE A 117 1.49 -26.52 13.49
C PHE A 117 2.02 -27.45 12.39
N ARG A 118 2.71 -26.89 11.39
CA ARG A 118 3.26 -27.63 10.25
C ARG A 118 4.76 -27.95 10.40
N SER A 119 5.39 -27.43 11.45
CA SER A 119 6.78 -27.70 11.84
C SER A 119 6.84 -28.79 12.90
#